data_AF-B7Q4G1-F1
#
_entry.id   AF-B7Q4G1-F1
#
_cell.length_a   1.000
_cell.length_b   1.000
_cell.length_c   1.000
_cell.angle_alpha   90.00
_cell.angle_beta   90.00
_cell.angle_gamma   90.00
#
_symmetry.space_group_name_H-M   'P 1'
#
loop_
_entity.id
_entity.type
_entity.pdbx_description
1 polymer ?
#
loop_
_entity_poly.entity_id
_entity_poly.type
_entity_poly.pdbx_seq_one_letter_code
_entity_poly.pdbx_strand_id
1 'polypeptide(L)'
;MSSYMLRRFARYGRLCRVGGCFFIKNFNEKSLEKATVTWKSLYTVYSTLCFCFFFWFEAAFIVQKAYVITFFSRSFAHSLLFILHTVVSCKIFVNFSAMVVGSAKLLDFFRKSDTFEKSTGFAQPQKRRSPMVRRSLVIVALVISYVIGIHLFVGDITNELPRQWVIAAKVSGYIAGVGFFLYDSLPFVVLMCCNEVLVEYTHAQLVHFKVCDRSKAACSDLDASRHMETIRINLCQIRKLKDTLNTVWKWPLAAMSASILLILCIVLYAVFDGGLFLRDIWIILAYSVYSTLCFVEMTFAQRLKDATKAVLTTDATELTGKRYGPYV
;
A
#
# COMPACT_ATOMS: atom_id res chain seq x y z
N MET A 1 9.20 -23.28 -12.02
CA MET A 1 9.16 -21.85 -12.41
C MET A 1 8.87 -21.03 -11.15
N SER A 2 9.55 -19.90 -10.94
CA SER A 2 9.39 -19.06 -9.73
C SER A 2 8.24 -18.07 -9.96
N SER A 3 7.30 -17.94 -9.02
CA SER A 3 6.18 -16.99 -9.16
C SER A 3 6.66 -15.53 -9.26
N TYR A 4 6.14 -14.82 -10.25
CA TYR A 4 6.38 -13.41 -10.50
C TYR A 4 5.86 -12.54 -9.37
N MET A 5 4.67 -12.84 -8.82
CA MET A 5 4.13 -12.17 -7.63
C MET A 5 5.09 -12.27 -6.45
N LEU A 6 5.58 -13.49 -6.16
CA LEU A 6 6.49 -13.74 -5.05
C LEU A 6 7.81 -13.01 -5.20
N ARG A 7 8.39 -13.07 -6.40
CA ARG A 7 9.67 -12.41 -6.70
C ARG A 7 9.58 -10.89 -6.54
N ARG A 8 8.48 -10.29 -6.99
CA ARG A 8 8.26 -8.84 -6.87
C ARG A 8 8.07 -8.43 -5.41
N PHE A 9 7.34 -9.23 -4.63
CA PHE A 9 7.05 -8.92 -3.24
C PHE A 9 8.20 -9.25 -2.27
N ALA A 10 9.08 -10.20 -2.59
CA ALA A 10 10.08 -10.75 -1.66
C ALA A 10 10.96 -9.70 -0.97
N ARG A 11 11.41 -8.67 -1.68
CA ARG A 11 12.22 -7.60 -1.09
C ARG A 11 11.43 -6.78 -0.08
N TYR A 12 10.20 -6.42 -0.42
CA TYR A 12 9.30 -5.68 0.48
C TYR A 12 8.89 -6.54 1.68
N GLY A 13 8.55 -7.81 1.45
CA GLY A 13 8.25 -8.76 2.53
C GLY A 13 9.41 -8.91 3.49
N ARG A 14 10.66 -8.94 3.00
CA ARG A 14 11.86 -8.97 3.86
C ARG A 14 12.02 -7.68 4.66
N LEU A 15 11.83 -6.51 4.04
CA LEU A 15 11.92 -5.23 4.72
C LEU A 15 10.83 -5.09 5.80
N CYS A 16 9.59 -5.49 5.49
CA CYS A 16 8.49 -5.55 6.46
C CYS A 16 8.76 -6.57 7.57
N ARG A 17 9.43 -7.69 7.26
CA ARG A 17 9.84 -8.68 8.26
C ARG A 17 10.84 -8.07 9.22
N VAL A 18 11.89 -7.42 8.72
CA VAL A 18 12.89 -6.72 9.55
C VAL A 18 12.23 -5.62 10.38
N GLY A 19 11.31 -4.85 9.79
CA GLY A 19 10.58 -3.79 10.50
C GLY A 19 9.54 -4.27 11.52
N GLY A 20 9.32 -5.58 11.65
CA GLY A 20 8.39 -6.13 12.64
C GLY A 20 6.91 -6.10 12.22
N CYS A 21 6.59 -5.98 10.93
CA CYS A 21 5.20 -5.84 10.45
C CYS A 21 4.75 -6.93 9.45
N PHE A 22 5.52 -8.02 9.29
CA PHE A 22 5.19 -9.11 8.36
C PHE A 22 5.18 -10.49 9.05
N PHE A 23 4.00 -11.09 9.22
CA PHE A 23 3.82 -12.29 10.07
C PHE A 23 3.92 -13.63 9.33
N ILE A 24 4.23 -13.64 8.03
CA ILE A 24 4.44 -14.88 7.26
C ILE A 24 5.89 -15.33 7.42
N LYS A 25 6.09 -16.48 8.08
CA LYS A 25 7.39 -17.15 8.24
C LYS A 25 7.75 -17.93 6.97
N ASN A 26 9.05 -18.05 6.69
CA ASN A 26 9.60 -18.79 5.54
C ASN A 26 9.05 -18.33 4.18
N PHE A 27 8.68 -17.05 4.06
CA PHE A 27 8.30 -16.47 2.78
C PHE A 27 9.53 -16.44 1.85
N ASN A 28 9.51 -17.24 0.79
CA ASN A 28 10.60 -17.37 -0.16
C ASN A 28 10.11 -17.04 -1.58
N GLU A 29 10.93 -16.32 -2.33
CA GLU A 29 10.65 -15.96 -3.73
C GLU A 29 10.44 -17.18 -4.64
N LYS A 30 11.03 -18.33 -4.28
CA LYS A 30 11.00 -19.55 -5.09
C LYS A 30 9.82 -20.49 -4.78
N SER A 31 9.35 -20.53 -3.53
CA SER A 31 8.28 -21.46 -3.10
C SER A 31 7.64 -21.02 -1.79
N LEU A 32 6.34 -21.30 -1.64
CA LEU A 32 5.56 -21.07 -0.42
C LEU A 32 5.22 -22.36 0.35
N GLU A 33 5.74 -23.52 -0.05
CA GLU A 33 5.36 -24.81 0.56
C GLU A 33 5.58 -24.84 2.08
N LYS A 34 6.68 -24.22 2.54
CA LYS A 34 7.03 -24.13 3.97
C LYS A 34 6.55 -22.84 4.64
N ALA A 35 5.87 -21.96 3.89
CA ALA A 35 5.43 -20.66 4.39
C ALA A 35 4.21 -20.83 5.31
N THR A 36 4.28 -20.28 6.52
CA THR A 36 3.22 -20.40 7.53
C THR A 36 3.06 -19.07 8.27
N VAL A 37 1.85 -18.80 8.76
CA VAL A 37 1.62 -17.68 9.68
C VAL A 37 1.86 -18.19 11.09
N THR A 38 2.74 -17.55 11.84
CA THR A 38 3.06 -17.98 13.22
C THR A 38 2.87 -16.83 14.19
N TRP A 39 1.83 -16.93 15.03
CA TRP A 39 1.52 -15.97 16.09
C TRP A 39 2.27 -16.24 17.39
N LYS A 40 2.66 -17.50 17.63
CA LYS A 40 3.38 -17.93 18.83
C LYS A 40 4.86 -18.10 18.51
N SER A 41 5.57 -17.00 18.26
CA SER A 41 7.00 -17.03 17.97
C SER A 41 7.74 -15.85 18.57
N LEU A 42 9.05 -15.97 18.78
CA LEU A 42 9.92 -14.86 19.20
C LEU A 42 9.79 -13.64 18.28
N TYR A 43 9.45 -13.85 17.01
CA TYR A 43 9.19 -12.78 16.08
C TYR A 43 7.96 -11.94 16.45
N THR A 44 6.93 -12.55 17.01
CA THR A 44 5.75 -11.81 17.49
C THR A 44 6.14 -10.91 18.65
N VAL A 45 6.95 -11.41 19.59
CA VAL A 45 7.48 -10.61 20.70
C VAL A 45 8.31 -9.43 20.17
N TYR A 46 9.22 -9.69 19.23
CA TYR A 46 9.99 -8.65 18.55
C TYR A 46 9.09 -7.61 17.87
N SER A 47 8.09 -8.06 17.10
CA SER A 47 7.11 -7.21 16.41
C SER A 47 6.34 -6.32 17.39
N THR A 48 5.85 -6.89 18.49
CA THR A 48 5.18 -6.15 19.56
C THR A 48 6.12 -5.14 20.21
N LEU A 49 7.37 -5.52 20.51
CA LEU A 49 8.35 -4.59 21.08
C LEU A 49 8.67 -3.44 20.13
N CYS A 50 8.87 -3.70 18.84
CA CYS A 50 9.04 -2.66 17.83
C CYS A 50 7.83 -1.73 17.80
N PHE A 51 6.62 -2.29 17.73
CA PHE A 51 5.39 -1.52 17.69
C PHE A 51 5.19 -0.66 18.95
N CYS A 52 5.39 -1.24 20.14
CA CYS A 52 5.31 -0.54 21.41
C CYS A 52 6.38 0.55 21.52
N PHE A 53 7.61 0.29 21.08
CA PHE A 53 8.67 1.28 21.04
C PHE A 53 8.29 2.48 20.17
N PHE A 54 7.71 2.25 18.98
CA PHE A 54 7.23 3.33 18.12
C PHE A 54 6.07 4.10 18.74
N PHE A 55 5.07 3.40 19.29
CA PHE A 55 3.95 4.04 19.96
C PHE A 55 4.37 4.84 21.19
N TRP A 56 5.35 4.35 21.95
CA TRP A 56 5.92 5.07 23.08
C TRP A 56 6.61 6.35 22.63
N PHE A 57 7.38 6.30 21.53
CA PHE A 57 8.01 7.48 20.94
C PHE A 57 7.00 8.53 20.46
N GLU A 58 5.94 8.11 19.78
CA GLU A 58 4.84 9.00 19.36
C GLU A 58 4.07 9.56 20.57
N ALA A 59 3.78 8.73 21.57
CA ALA A 59 3.09 9.16 22.78
C ALA A 59 3.91 10.20 23.56
N ALA A 60 5.22 9.99 23.70
CA ALA A 60 6.12 10.96 24.33
C ALA A 60 6.09 12.31 23.60
N PHE A 61 6.03 12.30 22.27
CA PHE A 61 5.91 13.52 21.48
C PHE A 61 4.56 14.21 21.68
N ILE A 62 3.46 13.45 21.65
CA ILE A 62 2.12 13.97 21.92
C ILE A 62 2.07 14.62 23.31
N VAL A 63 2.64 13.98 24.32
CA VAL A 63 2.68 14.49 25.70
C VAL A 63 3.52 15.77 25.79
N GLN A 64 4.71 15.80 25.19
CA GLN A 64 5.56 17.00 25.17
C GLN A 64 4.85 18.18 24.52
N LYS A 65 4.19 17.96 23.37
CA LYS A 65 3.41 19.01 22.71
C LYS A 65 2.17 19.40 23.51
N ALA A 66 1.47 18.45 24.13
CA ALA A 66 0.30 18.69 24.98
C ALA A 66 0.63 19.57 26.20
N TYR A 67 1.79 19.36 26.82
CA TYR A 67 2.23 20.18 27.95
C TYR A 67 2.39 21.66 27.58
N VAL A 68 2.86 21.94 26.36
CA VAL A 68 2.97 23.30 25.81
C VAL A 68 1.59 23.94 25.55
N ILE A 69 0.56 23.13 25.24
CA ILE A 69 -0.82 23.61 24.99
C ILE A 69 -1.45 24.25 26.23
N THR A 70 -1.17 23.70 27.41
CA THR A 70 -1.72 24.18 28.68
C THR A 70 -1.29 25.60 29.06
N PHE A 71 -0.26 26.17 28.43
CA PHE A 71 0.36 27.43 28.85
C PHE A 71 0.13 28.64 27.93
N PHE A 72 -0.36 28.48 26.68
CA PHE A 72 -0.48 29.58 25.71
C PHE A 72 -1.89 29.72 25.08
N SER A 73 -2.33 30.97 24.87
CA SER A 73 -3.70 31.36 24.44
C SER A 73 -4.13 30.94 23.01
N ARG A 74 -3.33 30.14 22.28
CA ARG A 74 -3.65 29.62 20.93
C ARG A 74 -4.25 28.21 20.97
N SER A 75 -5.29 28.02 21.80
CA SER A 75 -5.90 26.71 22.10
C SER A 75 -6.35 25.92 20.85
N PHE A 76 -6.87 26.59 19.82
CA PHE A 76 -7.40 25.90 18.62
C PHE A 76 -6.31 25.33 17.70
N ALA A 77 -5.28 26.11 17.33
CA ALA A 77 -4.20 25.66 16.46
C ALA A 77 -3.42 24.47 17.06
N HIS A 78 -3.21 24.51 18.38
CA HIS A 78 -2.60 23.41 19.12
C HIS A 78 -3.50 22.17 19.21
N SER A 79 -4.82 22.34 19.36
CA SER A 79 -5.77 21.24 19.26
C SER A 79 -5.74 20.56 17.88
N LEU A 80 -5.54 21.32 16.80
CA LEU A 80 -5.40 20.75 15.44
C LEU A 80 -4.12 19.92 15.27
N LEU A 81 -2.99 20.34 15.85
CA LEU A 81 -1.77 19.53 15.87
C LEU A 81 -1.97 18.22 16.65
N PHE A 82 -2.62 18.30 17.81
CA PHE A 82 -2.95 17.11 18.60
C PHE A 82 -3.84 16.13 17.80
N ILE A 83 -4.87 16.65 17.14
CA ILE A 83 -5.76 15.85 16.27
C ILE A 83 -4.95 15.21 15.13
N LEU A 84 -4.04 15.96 14.49
CA LEU A 84 -3.18 15.44 13.43
C LEU A 84 -2.36 14.23 13.90
N HIS A 85 -1.62 14.35 15.00
CA HIS A 85 -0.79 13.27 15.52
C HIS A 85 -1.64 12.06 15.93
N THR A 86 -2.81 12.30 16.52
CA THR A 86 -3.77 11.24 16.87
C THR A 86 -4.26 10.51 15.62
N VAL A 87 -4.67 11.24 14.57
CA VAL A 87 -5.14 10.65 13.31
C VAL A 87 -4.06 9.81 12.65
N VAL A 88 -2.82 10.29 12.60
CA VAL A 88 -1.72 9.54 11.99
C VAL A 88 -1.35 8.30 12.82
N SER A 89 -1.33 8.42 14.15
CA SER A 89 -1.12 7.27 15.05
C SER A 89 -2.21 6.21 14.89
N CYS A 90 -3.48 6.63 14.82
CA CYS A 90 -4.61 5.74 14.55
C CYS A 90 -4.49 5.05 13.19
N LYS A 91 -4.08 5.77 12.14
CA LYS A 91 -3.81 5.21 10.81
C LYS A 91 -2.75 4.10 10.87
N ILE A 92 -1.62 4.36 11.54
CA ILE A 92 -0.54 3.39 11.74
C ILE A 92 -1.05 2.16 12.52
N PHE A 93 -1.83 2.37 13.57
CA PHE A 93 -2.45 1.28 14.33
C PHE A 93 -3.34 0.40 13.45
N VAL A 94 -4.20 1.00 12.62
CA VAL A 94 -5.08 0.28 11.69
C VAL A 94 -4.26 -0.49 10.65
N ASN A 95 -3.21 0.12 10.10
CA ASN A 95 -2.31 -0.55 9.13
C ASN A 95 -1.63 -1.78 9.75
N PHE A 96 -1.10 -1.64 10.97
CA PHE A 96 -0.48 -2.75 11.69
C PHE A 96 -1.50 -3.86 11.98
N SER A 97 -2.65 -3.49 12.52
CA SER A 97 -3.74 -4.42 12.83
C SER A 97 -4.22 -5.19 11.60
N ALA A 98 -4.28 -4.54 10.44
CA ALA A 98 -4.62 -5.20 9.17
C ALA A 98 -3.54 -6.19 8.73
N MET A 99 -2.25 -5.87 8.91
CA MET A 99 -1.17 -6.83 8.65
C MET A 99 -1.18 -8.01 9.62
N VAL A 100 -1.54 -7.75 10.88
CA VAL A 100 -1.71 -8.78 11.89
C VAL A 100 -2.86 -9.71 11.45
N VAL A 101 -4.09 -9.23 11.53
CA VAL A 101 -5.31 -10.03 11.31
C VAL A 101 -5.40 -10.57 9.87
N GLY A 102 -4.86 -9.84 8.89
CA GLY A 102 -4.91 -10.19 7.48
C GLY A 102 -3.81 -11.15 6.99
N SER A 103 -2.79 -11.45 7.80
CA SER A 103 -1.63 -12.24 7.36
C SER A 103 -1.97 -13.63 6.79
N ALA A 104 -2.97 -14.32 7.34
CA ALA A 104 -3.43 -15.61 6.82
C ALA A 104 -4.08 -15.47 5.43
N LYS A 105 -4.92 -14.44 5.24
CA LYS A 105 -5.53 -14.13 3.94
C LYS A 105 -4.48 -13.68 2.92
N LEU A 106 -3.45 -12.95 3.38
CA LEU A 106 -2.34 -12.53 2.55
C LEU A 106 -1.50 -13.74 2.08
N LEU A 107 -1.25 -14.70 2.96
CA LEU A 107 -0.59 -15.96 2.59
C LEU A 107 -1.42 -16.76 1.58
N ASP A 108 -2.73 -16.88 1.80
CA ASP A 108 -3.65 -17.51 0.86
C ASP A 108 -3.66 -16.81 -0.51
N PHE A 109 -3.67 -15.48 -0.53
CA PHE A 109 -3.51 -14.69 -1.75
C PHE A 109 -2.23 -15.04 -2.52
N PHE A 110 -1.09 -15.14 -1.83
CA PHE A 110 0.18 -15.49 -2.48
C PHE A 110 0.18 -16.92 -3.02
N ARG A 111 -0.38 -17.89 -2.28
CA ARG A 111 -0.50 -19.28 -2.72
C ARG A 111 -1.43 -19.42 -3.93
N LYS A 112 -2.56 -18.74 -3.92
CA LYS A 112 -3.49 -18.71 -5.06
C LYS A 112 -2.87 -18.03 -6.27
N SER A 113 -2.05 -16.99 -6.06
CA SER A 113 -1.30 -16.34 -7.14
C SER A 113 -0.25 -17.27 -7.75
N ASP A 114 0.52 -17.99 -6.93
CA ASP A 114 1.50 -18.99 -7.41
C ASP A 114 0.82 -20.13 -8.18
N THR A 115 -0.32 -20.61 -7.67
CA THR A 115 -1.12 -21.64 -8.35
C THR A 115 -1.65 -21.15 -9.69
N PHE A 116 -2.18 -19.93 -9.75
CA PHE A 116 -2.67 -19.30 -10.98
C PHE A 116 -1.56 -19.18 -12.03
N GLU A 117 -0.37 -18.71 -11.64
CA GLU A 117 0.76 -18.58 -12.56
C GLU A 117 1.21 -19.92 -13.12
N LYS A 118 1.27 -20.96 -12.26
CA LYS A 118 1.59 -22.34 -12.67
C LYS A 118 0.54 -22.92 -13.61
N SER A 119 -0.75 -22.74 -13.32
CA SER A 119 -1.85 -23.30 -14.12
C SER A 119 -2.02 -22.60 -15.47
N THR A 120 -1.72 -21.30 -15.54
CA THR A 120 -1.85 -20.52 -16.79
C THR A 120 -0.57 -20.47 -17.61
N GLY A 121 0.54 -21.01 -17.10
CA GLY A 121 1.85 -20.89 -17.75
C GLY A 121 2.31 -19.43 -17.88
N PHE A 122 1.94 -18.58 -16.92
CA PHE A 122 2.18 -17.14 -16.99
C PHE A 122 3.67 -16.83 -17.19
N ALA A 123 4.00 -16.23 -18.33
CA ALA A 123 5.33 -15.76 -18.63
C ALA A 123 5.49 -14.30 -18.19
N GLN A 124 6.63 -13.98 -17.58
CA GLN A 124 6.95 -12.62 -17.15
C GLN A 124 6.87 -11.65 -18.35
N PRO A 125 6.14 -10.52 -18.24
CA PRO A 125 6.00 -9.58 -19.34
C PRO A 125 7.36 -8.98 -19.73
N GLN A 126 7.62 -8.84 -21.04
CA GLN A 126 8.74 -8.06 -21.54
C GLN A 126 8.56 -6.59 -21.11
N LYS A 127 9.62 -6.03 -20.50
CA LYS A 127 9.70 -4.70 -19.84
C LYS A 127 8.65 -3.69 -20.33
N ARG A 128 7.50 -3.63 -19.67
CA ARG A 128 6.59 -2.49 -19.79
C ARG A 128 7.22 -1.31 -19.05
N ARG A 129 7.27 -0.13 -19.67
CA ARG A 129 7.67 1.11 -19.00
C ARG A 129 6.67 1.40 -17.88
N SER A 130 7.00 0.94 -16.67
CA SER A 130 6.35 1.39 -15.44
C SER A 130 6.41 2.92 -15.41
N PRO A 131 5.39 3.62 -14.87
CA PRO A 131 5.44 5.06 -14.66
C PRO A 131 6.48 5.39 -13.57
N MET A 132 7.77 5.31 -13.91
CA MET A 132 8.89 5.51 -13.00
C MET A 132 8.86 6.91 -12.39
N VAL A 133 8.49 7.92 -13.17
CA VAL A 133 8.46 9.33 -12.72
C VAL A 133 7.52 9.52 -11.53
N ARG A 134 6.30 8.99 -11.60
CA ARG A 134 5.27 9.16 -10.56
C ARG A 134 5.62 8.41 -9.27
N ARG A 135 6.21 7.21 -9.41
CA ARG A 135 6.75 6.44 -8.27
C ARG A 135 7.97 7.10 -7.62
N SER A 136 8.88 7.64 -8.44
CA SER A 136 10.02 8.41 -7.95
C SER A 136 9.53 9.63 -7.17
N LEU A 137 8.45 10.28 -7.63
CA LEU A 137 7.87 11.43 -6.95
C LEU A 137 7.27 11.06 -5.58
N VAL A 138 6.61 9.89 -5.44
CA VAL A 138 6.19 9.38 -4.12
C VAL A 138 7.37 9.12 -3.20
N ILE A 139 8.44 8.50 -3.73
CA ILE A 139 9.66 8.21 -2.95
C ILE A 139 10.34 9.52 -2.52
N VAL A 140 10.42 10.50 -3.41
CA VAL A 140 10.98 11.83 -3.09
C VAL A 140 10.14 12.50 -2.02
N ALA A 141 8.81 12.50 -2.14
CA ALA A 141 7.92 13.05 -1.12
C ALA A 141 8.05 12.34 0.24
N LEU A 142 8.22 11.01 0.22
CA LEU A 142 8.52 10.20 1.41
C LEU A 142 9.83 10.64 2.06
N VAL A 143 10.91 10.74 1.27
CA VAL A 143 12.24 11.14 1.76
C VAL A 143 12.21 12.56 2.31
N ILE A 144 11.57 13.50 1.62
CA ILE A 144 11.41 14.88 2.09
C ILE A 144 10.63 14.91 3.41
N SER A 145 9.50 14.21 3.48
CA SER A 145 8.68 14.13 4.70
C SER A 145 9.47 13.51 5.86
N TYR A 146 10.28 12.48 5.58
CA TYR A 146 11.16 11.85 6.56
C TYR A 146 12.25 12.79 7.05
N VAL A 147 12.98 13.45 6.14
CA VAL A 147 14.07 14.36 6.49
C VAL A 147 13.53 15.53 7.30
N ILE A 148 12.43 16.15 6.86
CA ILE A 148 11.81 17.26 7.57
C ILE A 148 11.27 16.79 8.93
N GLY A 149 10.51 15.69 8.96
CA GLY A 149 9.94 15.16 10.20
C GLY A 149 11.01 14.82 11.24
N ILE A 150 12.05 14.09 10.84
CA ILE A 150 13.14 13.70 11.73
C ILE A 150 14.01 14.87 12.16
N HIS A 151 14.41 15.77 11.25
CA HIS A 151 15.27 16.88 11.67
C HIS A 151 14.59 17.75 12.72
N LEU A 152 13.29 17.96 12.57
CA LEU A 152 12.51 18.77 13.47
C LEU A 152 12.21 18.02 14.79
N PHE A 153 11.91 16.71 14.72
CA PHE A 153 11.64 15.87 15.88
C PHE A 153 12.89 15.62 16.74
N VAL A 154 13.96 15.16 16.11
CA VAL A 154 15.22 14.85 16.80
C VAL A 154 15.86 16.13 17.33
N GLY A 155 15.76 17.24 16.60
CA GLY A 155 16.21 18.56 17.07
C GLY A 155 15.52 18.98 18.37
N ASP A 156 14.19 18.92 18.42
CA ASP A 156 13.42 19.35 19.59
C ASP A 156 13.66 18.46 20.82
N ILE A 157 13.61 17.14 20.67
CA ILE A 157 13.76 16.20 21.81
C ILE A 157 15.21 16.20 22.34
N THR A 158 16.21 16.34 21.48
CA THR A 158 17.62 16.26 21.92
C THR A 158 18.11 17.53 22.61
N ASN A 159 17.46 18.67 22.38
CA ASN A 159 17.79 19.92 23.06
C ASN A 159 17.40 19.93 24.55
N GLU A 160 16.42 19.11 24.94
CA GLU A 160 15.94 19.01 26.32
C GLU A 160 16.66 17.91 27.13
N LEU A 161 17.46 17.06 26.47
CA LEU A 161 18.11 15.92 27.10
C LEU A 161 19.53 16.24 27.60
N PRO A 162 19.97 15.63 28.72
CA PRO A 162 21.36 15.71 29.17
C PRO A 162 22.32 15.21 28.08
N ARG A 163 23.50 15.85 27.93
CA ARG A 163 24.50 15.54 26.88
C ARG A 163 24.82 14.05 26.71
N GLN A 164 24.78 13.28 27.79
CA GLN A 164 25.06 11.84 27.79
C GLN A 164 24.01 11.01 27.02
N TRP A 165 22.75 11.47 26.98
CA TRP A 165 21.65 10.76 26.34
C TRP A 165 21.36 11.24 24.91
N VAL A 166 21.95 12.37 24.49
CA VAL A 166 21.71 13.00 23.19
C VAL A 166 21.99 12.03 22.04
N ILE A 167 23.12 11.32 22.07
CA ILE A 167 23.49 10.40 20.99
C ILE A 167 22.48 9.24 20.91
N ALA A 168 22.14 8.64 22.05
CA ALA A 168 21.18 7.55 22.12
C ALA A 168 19.80 8.00 21.61
N ALA A 169 19.33 9.18 22.03
CA ALA A 169 18.05 9.77 21.61
C ALA A 169 18.00 10.08 20.12
N LYS A 170 19.11 10.56 19.53
CA LYS A 170 19.23 10.75 18.08
C LYS A 170 19.06 9.43 17.35
N VAL A 171 19.86 8.42 17.70
CA VAL A 171 19.83 7.11 17.06
C VAL A 171 18.44 6.46 17.19
N SER A 172 17.85 6.49 18.38
CA SER A 172 16.50 5.96 18.60
C SER A 172 15.45 6.71 17.80
N GLY A 173 15.54 8.04 17.69
CA GLY A 173 14.63 8.86 16.90
C GLY A 173 14.73 8.56 15.40
N TYR A 174 15.93 8.35 14.87
CA TYR A 174 16.14 7.90 13.49
C TYR A 174 15.48 6.54 13.24
N ILE A 175 15.70 5.56 14.12
CA ILE A 175 15.12 4.22 14.02
C ILE A 175 13.59 4.30 14.12
N ALA A 176 13.06 5.10 15.06
CA ALA A 176 11.63 5.30 15.25
C ALA A 176 10.98 5.92 14.01
N GLY A 177 11.59 6.94 13.42
CA GLY A 177 11.10 7.56 12.20
C GLY A 177 11.11 6.60 11.01
N VAL A 178 12.17 5.80 10.81
CA VAL A 178 12.18 4.76 9.75
C VAL A 178 11.03 3.77 9.96
N GLY A 179 10.81 3.36 11.21
CA GLY A 179 9.65 2.57 11.61
C GLY A 179 8.36 3.26 11.18
N PHE A 180 8.08 4.46 11.67
CA PHE A 180 6.88 5.23 11.36
C PHE A 180 6.51 5.22 9.88
N PHE A 181 7.47 5.60 9.01
CA PHE A 181 7.23 5.64 7.56
C PHE A 181 7.02 4.25 6.97
N LEU A 182 7.67 3.22 7.49
CA LEU A 182 7.42 1.84 7.08
C LEU A 182 5.98 1.42 7.41
N TYR A 183 5.50 1.63 8.63
CA TYR A 183 4.13 1.25 9.01
C TYR A 183 3.06 2.11 8.31
N ASP A 184 3.34 3.38 8.09
CA ASP A 184 2.44 4.29 7.37
C ASP A 184 2.28 3.90 5.89
N SER A 185 3.39 3.52 5.25
CA SER A 185 3.44 3.14 3.82
C SER A 185 3.02 1.71 3.53
N LEU A 186 2.71 0.88 4.54
CA LEU A 186 2.35 -0.53 4.39
C LEU A 186 1.26 -0.78 3.33
N PRO A 187 0.08 -0.14 3.40
CA PRO A 187 -0.98 -0.37 2.40
C PRO A 187 -0.51 0.02 1.00
N PHE A 188 0.19 1.14 0.88
CA PHE A 188 0.70 1.63 -0.39
C PHE A 188 1.66 0.61 -1.02
N VAL A 189 2.70 0.20 -0.30
CA VAL A 189 3.73 -0.71 -0.82
C VAL A 189 3.14 -2.07 -1.20
N VAL A 190 2.32 -2.65 -0.31
CA VAL A 190 1.73 -3.98 -0.55
C VAL A 190 0.71 -3.94 -1.69
N LEU A 191 -0.24 -3.00 -1.66
CA LEU A 191 -1.28 -2.89 -2.66
C LEU A 191 -0.72 -2.54 -4.03
N MET A 192 0.23 -1.61 -4.11
CA MET A 192 0.85 -1.24 -5.39
C MET A 192 1.57 -2.43 -6.01
N CYS A 193 2.42 -3.12 -5.23
CA CYS A 193 3.13 -4.30 -5.71
C CYS A 193 2.18 -5.39 -6.22
N CYS A 194 1.14 -5.70 -5.44
CA CYS A 194 0.21 -6.78 -5.78
C CYS A 194 -0.74 -6.39 -6.92
N ASN A 195 -1.29 -5.17 -6.92
CA ASN A 195 -2.22 -4.72 -7.96
C ASN A 195 -1.55 -4.62 -9.32
N GLU A 196 -0.29 -4.19 -9.39
CA GLU A 196 0.47 -4.15 -10.65
C GLU A 196 0.60 -5.53 -11.27
N VAL A 197 0.92 -6.55 -10.46
CA VAL A 197 0.99 -7.93 -10.94
C VAL A 197 -0.40 -8.42 -11.40
N LEU A 198 -1.47 -8.10 -10.66
CA LEU A 198 -2.83 -8.44 -11.09
C LEU A 198 -3.25 -7.75 -12.39
N VAL A 199 -2.74 -6.53 -12.65
CA VAL A 199 -2.94 -5.82 -13.92
C VAL A 199 -2.21 -6.54 -15.03
N GLU A 200 -0.97 -6.99 -14.81
CA GLU A 200 -0.22 -7.79 -15.78
C GLU A 200 -0.91 -9.14 -16.08
N TYR A 201 -1.49 -9.80 -15.07
CA TYR A 201 -2.31 -11.01 -15.31
C TYR A 201 -3.50 -10.72 -16.21
N THR A 202 -4.20 -9.62 -15.97
CA THR A 202 -5.34 -9.20 -16.80
C THR A 202 -4.90 -8.89 -18.22
N HIS A 203 -3.75 -8.21 -18.37
CA HIS A 203 -3.18 -7.87 -19.67
C HIS A 203 -2.76 -9.12 -20.45
N ALA A 204 -2.15 -10.12 -19.80
CA ALA A 204 -1.82 -11.38 -20.44
C ALA A 204 -3.07 -12.09 -20.98
N GLN A 205 -4.15 -12.17 -20.18
CA GLN A 205 -5.43 -12.74 -20.64
C GLN A 205 -6.02 -11.96 -21.83
N LEU A 206 -5.88 -10.63 -21.85
CA LEU A 206 -6.29 -9.80 -22.98
C LEU A 206 -5.49 -10.05 -24.25
N VAL A 207 -4.17 -10.26 -24.13
CA VAL A 207 -3.33 -10.62 -25.29
C VAL A 207 -3.76 -11.97 -25.83
N HIS A 208 -3.98 -12.97 -24.97
CA HIS A 208 -4.53 -14.27 -25.38
C HIS A 208 -5.89 -14.13 -26.08
N PHE A 209 -6.78 -13.28 -25.56
CA PHE A 209 -8.07 -13.00 -26.19
C PHE A 209 -7.91 -12.43 -27.60
N LYS A 210 -7.06 -11.40 -27.78
CA LYS A 210 -6.80 -10.79 -29.10
C LYS A 210 -6.18 -11.76 -30.11
N VAL A 211 -5.30 -12.65 -29.65
CA VAL A 211 -4.71 -13.69 -30.50
C VAL A 211 -5.80 -14.68 -30.93
N CYS A 212 -6.64 -15.13 -29.98
CA CYS A 212 -7.74 -16.05 -30.25
C CYS A 212 -8.78 -15.45 -31.23
N ASP A 213 -9.06 -14.14 -31.12
CA ASP A 213 -10.00 -13.44 -31.99
C ASP A 213 -9.46 -13.33 -33.43
N ARG A 214 -8.16 -13.08 -33.60
CA ARG A 214 -7.48 -13.05 -34.91
C ARG A 214 -7.41 -14.43 -35.57
N SER A 215 -7.32 -15.51 -34.79
CA SER A 215 -7.25 -16.88 -35.28
C SER A 215 -8.63 -17.53 -35.55
N LYS A 216 -9.74 -16.81 -35.33
CA LYS A 216 -11.10 -17.34 -35.54
C LYS A 216 -11.34 -17.92 -36.93
N ALA A 217 -10.65 -17.40 -37.96
CA ALA A 217 -10.78 -17.91 -39.33
C ALA A 217 -10.16 -19.31 -39.54
N ALA A 218 -9.33 -19.79 -38.61
CA ALA A 218 -8.57 -21.04 -38.73
C ALA A 218 -8.86 -22.07 -37.63
N CYS A 219 -9.79 -21.79 -36.71
CA CYS A 219 -10.06 -22.61 -35.53
C CYS A 219 -11.52 -23.11 -35.55
N SER A 220 -11.76 -24.32 -35.03
CA SER A 220 -13.13 -24.84 -34.90
C SER A 220 -13.93 -24.02 -33.88
N ASP A 221 -15.25 -23.85 -34.08
CA ASP A 221 -16.11 -23.11 -33.16
C ASP A 221 -16.09 -23.68 -31.73
N LEU A 222 -15.91 -25.00 -31.60
CA LEU A 222 -15.76 -25.70 -30.32
C LEU A 222 -14.46 -25.32 -29.60
N ASP A 223 -13.35 -25.22 -30.32
CA ASP A 223 -12.07 -24.84 -29.74
C ASP A 223 -12.04 -23.36 -29.35
N ALA A 224 -12.62 -22.49 -30.19
CA ALA A 224 -12.78 -21.07 -29.87
C ALA A 224 -13.63 -20.87 -28.60
N SER A 225 -14.73 -21.62 -28.45
CA SER A 225 -15.57 -21.58 -27.25
C SER A 225 -14.80 -22.01 -25.98
N ARG A 226 -14.04 -23.11 -26.05
CA ARG A 226 -13.20 -23.59 -24.93
C ARG A 226 -12.13 -22.58 -24.51
N HIS A 227 -11.52 -21.90 -25.47
CA HIS A 227 -10.54 -20.85 -25.20
C HIS A 227 -11.18 -19.64 -24.51
N MET A 228 -12.35 -19.20 -24.99
CA MET A 228 -13.09 -18.10 -24.35
C MET A 228 -13.50 -18.42 -22.91
N GLU A 229 -13.99 -19.64 -22.65
CA GLU A 229 -14.36 -20.06 -21.30
C GLU A 229 -13.14 -20.14 -20.38
N THR A 230 -11.99 -20.61 -20.88
CA THR A 230 -10.72 -20.61 -20.13
C THR A 230 -10.30 -19.18 -19.73
N ILE A 231 -10.37 -18.24 -20.66
CA ILE A 231 -10.07 -16.81 -20.40
C ILE A 231 -11.04 -16.25 -19.34
N ARG A 232 -12.34 -16.59 -19.43
CA ARG A 232 -13.36 -16.16 -18.46
C ARG A 232 -13.06 -16.69 -17.06
N ILE A 233 -12.74 -17.98 -16.93
CA ILE A 233 -12.38 -18.62 -15.66
C ILE A 233 -11.13 -17.93 -15.06
N ASN A 234 -10.10 -17.68 -15.88
CA ASN A 234 -8.88 -17.00 -15.45
C ASN A 234 -9.16 -15.58 -14.95
N LEU A 235 -9.99 -14.81 -15.66
CA LEU A 235 -10.42 -13.47 -15.21
C LEU A 235 -11.23 -13.51 -13.91
N CYS A 236 -12.07 -14.52 -13.71
CA CYS A 236 -12.76 -14.76 -12.45
C CYS A 236 -11.79 -15.07 -11.31
N GLN A 237 -10.74 -15.86 -11.55
CA GLN A 237 -9.70 -16.13 -10.56
C GLN A 237 -8.91 -14.85 -10.19
N ILE A 238 -8.53 -14.03 -11.18
CA ILE A 238 -7.88 -12.73 -10.96
C ILE A 238 -8.79 -11.79 -10.13
N ARG A 239 -10.11 -11.83 -10.36
CA ARG A 239 -11.08 -11.08 -9.56
C ARG A 239 -11.11 -11.55 -8.10
N LYS A 240 -11.19 -12.86 -7.86
CA LYS A 240 -11.12 -13.43 -6.51
C LYS A 240 -9.82 -13.06 -5.78
N LEU A 241 -8.69 -13.02 -6.49
CA LEU A 241 -7.41 -12.53 -5.95
C LEU A 241 -7.49 -11.05 -5.54
N LYS A 242 -8.08 -10.18 -6.38
CA LYS A 242 -8.33 -8.76 -6.06
C LYS A 242 -9.19 -8.64 -4.80
N ASP A 243 -10.27 -9.40 -4.73
CA ASP A 243 -11.23 -9.30 -3.62
C ASP A 243 -10.58 -9.76 -2.31
N THR A 244 -9.78 -10.82 -2.35
CA THR A 244 -8.99 -11.29 -1.21
C THR A 244 -8.06 -10.19 -0.70
N LEU A 245 -7.32 -9.54 -1.60
CA LEU A 245 -6.43 -8.42 -1.25
C LEU A 245 -7.21 -7.23 -0.66
N ASN A 246 -8.31 -6.84 -1.30
CA ASN A 246 -9.17 -5.76 -0.81
C ASN A 246 -9.77 -6.06 0.57
N THR A 247 -10.11 -7.31 0.88
CA THR A 247 -10.66 -7.66 2.20
C THR A 247 -9.66 -7.44 3.34
N VAL A 248 -8.36 -7.55 3.07
CA VAL A 248 -7.29 -7.27 4.04
C VAL A 248 -7.13 -5.75 4.22
N TRP A 249 -7.18 -5.00 3.12
CA TRP A 249 -6.79 -3.59 3.11
C TRP A 249 -7.96 -2.58 3.14
N LYS A 250 -9.21 -3.04 3.19
CA LYS A 250 -10.41 -2.17 3.19
C LYS A 250 -10.36 -1.11 4.31
N TRP A 251 -10.07 -1.53 5.53
CA TRP A 251 -10.01 -0.64 6.69
C TRP A 251 -8.83 0.33 6.63
N PRO A 252 -7.58 -0.13 6.35
CA PRO A 252 -6.46 0.77 6.06
C PRO A 252 -6.74 1.82 4.98
N LEU A 253 -7.39 1.43 3.89
CA LEU A 253 -7.74 2.36 2.80
C LEU A 253 -8.75 3.42 3.26
N ALA A 254 -9.79 3.02 4.01
CA ALA A 254 -10.77 3.95 4.57
C ALA A 254 -10.12 4.92 5.57
N ALA A 255 -9.27 4.40 6.46
CA ALA A 255 -8.51 5.21 7.42
C ALA A 255 -7.58 6.18 6.71
N MET A 256 -6.89 5.76 5.63
CA MET A 256 -6.04 6.64 4.84
C MET A 256 -6.84 7.74 4.16
N SER A 257 -8.00 7.44 3.55
CA SER A 257 -8.86 8.48 2.94
C SER A 257 -9.38 9.50 3.96
N ALA A 258 -9.85 9.03 5.12
CA ALA A 258 -10.32 9.91 6.20
C ALA A 258 -9.18 10.78 6.74
N SER A 259 -7.98 10.20 6.91
CA SER A 259 -6.79 10.91 7.35
C SER A 259 -6.42 12.03 6.38
N ILE A 260 -6.40 11.76 5.08
CA ILE A 260 -6.06 12.77 4.05
C ILE A 260 -7.04 13.95 4.11
N LEU A 261 -8.35 13.68 4.19
CA LEU A 261 -9.35 14.74 4.29
C LEU A 261 -9.12 15.63 5.52
N LEU A 262 -8.93 15.02 6.70
CA LEU A 262 -8.67 15.75 7.93
C LEU A 262 -7.38 16.59 7.85
N ILE A 263 -6.31 16.00 7.31
CA ILE A 263 -5.02 16.69 7.14
C ILE A 263 -5.15 17.87 6.20
N LEU A 264 -5.85 17.71 5.07
CA LEU A 264 -6.08 18.80 4.13
C LEU A 264 -6.87 19.95 4.76
N CYS A 265 -7.90 19.65 5.56
CA CYS A 265 -8.64 20.66 6.32
C CYS A 265 -7.72 21.43 7.29
N ILE A 266 -6.84 20.73 8.00
CA ILE A 266 -5.86 21.33 8.92
C ILE A 266 -4.88 22.22 8.16
N VAL A 267 -4.34 21.76 7.03
CA VAL A 267 -3.42 22.54 6.19
C VAL A 267 -4.07 23.80 5.67
N LEU A 268 -5.30 23.71 5.14
CA LEU A 268 -6.03 24.87 4.64
C LEU A 268 -6.23 25.90 5.75
N TYR A 269 -6.71 25.48 6.91
CA TYR A 269 -6.86 26.36 8.07
C TYR A 269 -5.53 27.01 8.47
N ALA A 270 -4.45 26.23 8.52
CA ALA A 270 -3.11 26.71 8.89
C ALA A 270 -2.56 27.80 7.95
N VAL A 271 -2.81 27.64 6.64
CA VAL A 271 -2.32 28.55 5.60
C VAL A 271 -3.09 29.87 5.61
N PHE A 272 -4.41 29.83 5.87
CA PHE A 272 -5.26 31.03 5.80
C PHE A 272 -5.29 31.84 7.10
N ASP A 273 -5.25 31.19 8.28
CA ASP A 273 -5.45 31.87 9.56
C ASP A 273 -4.14 32.25 10.28
N GLY A 274 -2.97 31.87 9.74
CA GLY A 274 -1.65 32.22 10.30
C GLY A 274 -1.40 31.71 11.74
N GLY A 275 -2.26 30.83 12.25
CA GLY A 275 -2.30 30.42 13.67
C GLY A 275 -1.21 29.43 14.08
N LEU A 276 -0.56 28.75 13.14
CA LEU A 276 0.50 27.76 13.38
C LEU A 276 1.90 28.33 13.13
N PHE A 277 2.90 27.84 13.88
CA PHE A 277 4.30 28.19 13.61
C PHE A 277 4.69 27.73 12.20
N LEU A 278 5.38 28.60 11.45
CA LEU A 278 5.83 28.33 10.08
C LEU A 278 6.49 26.95 9.92
N ARG A 279 7.26 26.51 10.94
CA ARG A 279 7.97 25.23 10.94
C ARG A 279 7.04 24.02 10.94
N ASP A 280 5.96 24.07 11.72
CA ASP A 280 4.98 22.98 11.79
C ASP A 280 4.16 22.89 10.50
N ILE A 281 3.81 24.03 9.90
CA ILE A 281 3.10 24.09 8.62
C ILE A 281 3.84 23.30 7.53
N TRP A 282 5.17 23.43 7.44
CA TRP A 282 5.96 22.69 6.45
C TRP A 282 5.94 21.17 6.65
N ILE A 283 5.93 20.68 7.89
CA ILE A 283 5.80 19.24 8.18
C ILE A 283 4.44 18.74 7.69
N ILE A 284 3.37 19.43 8.07
CA ILE A 284 2.00 19.03 7.74
C ILE A 284 1.81 19.07 6.23
N LEU A 285 2.33 20.11 5.56
CA LEU A 285 2.26 20.26 4.12
C LEU A 285 3.03 19.14 3.40
N ALA A 286 4.27 18.85 3.80
CA ALA A 286 5.06 17.79 3.21
C ALA A 286 4.38 16.42 3.36
N TYR A 287 3.89 16.12 4.57
CA TYR A 287 3.16 14.88 4.84
C TYR A 287 1.83 14.79 4.09
N SER A 288 1.10 15.90 3.98
CA SER A 288 -0.14 15.99 3.19
C SER A 288 0.10 15.69 1.71
N VAL A 289 1.15 16.28 1.13
CA VAL A 289 1.57 16.01 -0.26
C VAL A 289 1.92 14.53 -0.42
N TYR A 290 2.77 13.98 0.46
CA TYR A 290 3.14 12.57 0.43
C TYR A 290 1.92 11.63 0.52
N SER A 291 1.03 11.85 1.50
CA SER A 291 -0.14 10.99 1.71
C SER A 291 -1.13 11.08 0.55
N THR A 292 -1.33 12.28 0.00
CA THR A 292 -2.18 12.50 -1.18
C THR A 292 -1.62 11.79 -2.40
N LEU A 293 -0.31 11.91 -2.65
CA LEU A 293 0.36 11.24 -3.77
C LEU A 293 0.25 9.71 -3.67
N CYS A 294 0.44 9.15 -2.47
CA CYS A 294 0.25 7.72 -2.24
C CYS A 294 -1.17 7.28 -2.59
N PHE A 295 -2.17 8.03 -2.16
CA PHE A 295 -3.58 7.72 -2.44
C PHE A 295 -3.91 7.83 -3.93
N VAL A 296 -3.48 8.92 -4.57
CA VAL A 296 -3.66 9.13 -6.01
C VAL A 296 -3.05 7.99 -6.81
N GLU A 297 -1.84 7.56 -6.48
CA GLU A 297 -1.18 6.43 -7.12
C GLU A 297 -1.96 5.11 -7.00
N MET A 298 -2.47 4.80 -5.81
CA MET A 298 -3.30 3.62 -5.60
C MET A 298 -4.59 3.67 -6.43
N THR A 299 -5.24 4.85 -6.52
CA THR A 299 -6.46 5.00 -7.33
C THR A 299 -6.17 4.89 -8.83
N PHE A 300 -5.04 5.37 -9.32
CA PHE A 300 -4.63 5.18 -10.71
C PHE A 300 -4.38 3.71 -11.05
N ALA A 301 -3.74 2.96 -10.16
CA ALA A 301 -3.56 1.51 -10.33
C ALA A 301 -4.92 0.77 -10.40
N GLN A 302 -5.92 1.25 -9.67
CA GLN A 302 -7.30 0.75 -9.77
C GLN A 302 -8.02 1.17 -11.05
N ARG A 303 -7.92 2.43 -11.48
CA ARG A 303 -8.59 2.92 -12.70
C ARG A 303 -8.06 2.26 -13.97
N LEU A 304 -6.75 2.00 -14.06
CA LEU A 304 -6.18 1.26 -15.19
C LEU A 304 -6.82 -0.13 -15.32
N LYS A 305 -7.14 -0.77 -14.18
CA LYS A 305 -7.79 -2.08 -14.11
C LYS A 305 -9.26 -2.04 -14.56
N ASP A 306 -9.97 -0.95 -14.28
CA ASP A 306 -11.37 -0.82 -14.65
C ASP A 306 -11.54 -0.36 -16.12
N ALA A 307 -10.65 0.49 -16.64
CA ALA A 307 -10.60 0.79 -18.08
C ALA A 307 -10.29 -0.45 -18.93
N THR A 308 -9.38 -1.31 -18.45
CA THR A 308 -9.06 -2.61 -19.08
C THR A 308 -10.27 -3.56 -19.10
N LYS A 309 -11.21 -3.44 -18.14
CA LYS A 309 -12.47 -4.21 -18.11
C LYS A 309 -13.55 -3.62 -19.00
N ALA A 310 -13.70 -2.29 -19.02
CA ALA A 310 -14.72 -1.61 -19.82
C ALA A 310 -14.57 -1.98 -21.31
N VAL A 311 -13.35 -1.91 -21.85
CA VAL A 311 -13.06 -2.34 -23.23
C VAL A 311 -13.48 -3.79 -23.48
N LEU A 312 -13.25 -4.69 -22.52
CA LEU A 312 -13.58 -6.11 -22.62
C LEU A 312 -15.10 -6.38 -22.63
N THR A 313 -15.86 -5.60 -21.86
CA THR A 313 -17.34 -5.69 -21.85
C THR A 313 -17.97 -5.08 -23.10
N THR A 314 -17.42 -3.98 -23.62
CA THR A 314 -17.92 -3.34 -24.84
C THR A 314 -17.61 -4.18 -26.08
N ASP A 315 -16.39 -4.73 -26.20
CA ASP A 315 -16.03 -5.64 -27.30
C ASP A 315 -16.86 -6.92 -27.27
N ALA A 316 -17.12 -7.50 -26.09
CA ALA A 316 -17.96 -8.69 -25.95
C ALA A 316 -19.44 -8.40 -26.26
N THR A 317 -19.96 -7.22 -25.91
CA THR A 317 -21.35 -6.83 -26.22
C THR A 317 -21.55 -6.43 -27.68
N GLU A 318 -20.58 -5.77 -28.32
CA GLU A 318 -20.61 -5.49 -29.76
C GLU A 318 -20.48 -6.77 -30.61
N LEU A 319 -19.67 -7.74 -30.18
CA LEU A 319 -19.56 -9.06 -30.82
C LEU A 319 -20.86 -9.88 -30.73
N THR A 320 -21.64 -9.73 -29.64
CA THR A 320 -22.98 -10.33 -29.54
C THR A 320 -24.06 -9.51 -30.25
N GLY A 321 -23.90 -8.19 -30.34
CA GLY A 321 -24.86 -7.28 -30.99
C GLY A 321 -24.83 -7.30 -32.51
N LYS A 322 -23.68 -7.63 -33.13
CA LYS A 322 -23.57 -7.78 -34.60
C LYS A 322 -23.94 -9.17 -35.14
N ARG A 323 -24.23 -10.16 -34.28
CA ARG A 323 -24.68 -11.52 -34.70
C ARG A 323 -26.20 -11.71 -34.74
N TYR A 324 -26.98 -10.69 -34.43
CA TYR A 324 -28.41 -10.65 -34.73
C TYR A 324 -28.66 -9.56 -35.78
N GLY A 325 -28.18 -9.81 -37.00
CA GLY A 325 -28.84 -9.24 -38.17
C GLY A 325 -30.22 -9.89 -38.26
N PRO A 326 -31.33 -9.13 -38.24
CA PRO A 326 -32.63 -9.72 -38.48
C PRO A 326 -32.64 -10.29 -39.89
N TYR A 327 -32.83 -11.60 -39.98
CA TYR A 327 -33.44 -12.19 -41.16
C TYR A 327 -34.83 -11.57 -41.30
N VAL A 328 -34.97 -10.66 -42.25
CA VAL A 328 -36.21 -10.42 -43.01
C VAL A 328 -35.81 -10.36 -44.47
#